data_AF-A0A7S0WVE6-F1
#
_entry.id   AF-A0A7S0WVE6-F1
#
_cell.length_a   1.000
_cell.length_b   1.000
_cell.length_c   1.000
_cell.angle_alpha   90.00
_cell.angle_beta   90.00
_cell.angle_gamma   90.00
#
_symmetry.space_group_name_H-M   'P 1'
#
loop_
_entity.id
_entity.type
_entity.pdbx_description
1 polymer ?
#
loop_
_entity_poly.entity_id
_entity_poly.type
_entity_poly.pdbx_seq_one_letter_code
_entity_poly.pdbx_strand_id
1 'polypeptide(L)'
;RAPLERYVARVGRCNAARTDKPVPTGWCSWYHFFNHVSEAAMITNLAYLHSERKALPFKLVQLDDGYQTAWGDWSLLNERFPDTLEFLAGEMAAKGYTPGLWMAPFAADKHSQLAREHPDWILRKSERAGAAPVNSGYTHPGKWFHCL
;
A
#
# COMPACT_ATOMS: atom_id res chain seq x y z
N ARG A 1 -28.74 -17.68 4.89
CA ARG A 1 -27.90 -17.55 3.67
C ARG A 1 -28.64 -16.89 2.50
N ALA A 2 -29.82 -17.38 2.11
CA ALA A 2 -30.57 -16.90 0.93
C ALA A 2 -30.80 -15.37 0.75
N PRO A 3 -31.11 -14.54 1.79
CA PRO A 3 -31.37 -13.12 1.56
C PRO A 3 -30.09 -12.30 1.28
N LEU A 4 -28.95 -12.64 1.92
CA LEU A 4 -27.71 -11.89 1.75
C LEU A 4 -27.09 -12.12 0.36
N GLU A 5 -27.15 -13.36 -0.14
CA GLU A 5 -26.65 -13.71 -1.48
C GLU A 5 -27.37 -12.91 -2.59
N ARG A 6 -28.70 -12.80 -2.48
CA ARG A 6 -29.51 -12.00 -3.43
C ARG A 6 -29.15 -10.52 -3.39
N TYR A 7 -28.95 -9.98 -2.18
CA TYR A 7 -28.53 -8.59 -1.99
C TYR A 7 -27.14 -8.35 -2.60
N VAL A 8 -26.13 -9.16 -2.27
CA VAL A 8 -24.77 -9.04 -2.79
C VAL A 8 -24.75 -9.16 -4.32
N ALA A 9 -25.51 -10.09 -4.90
CA ALA A 9 -25.62 -10.22 -6.34
C ALA A 9 -26.26 -8.98 -7.00
N ARG A 10 -27.24 -8.33 -6.34
CA ARG A 10 -27.84 -7.08 -6.83
C ARG A 10 -26.84 -5.93 -6.76
N VAL A 11 -26.15 -5.77 -5.64
CA VAL A 11 -25.09 -4.76 -5.47
C VAL A 11 -24.01 -4.95 -6.54
N GLY A 12 -23.60 -6.19 -6.79
CA GLY A 12 -22.61 -6.51 -7.81
C GLY A 12 -23.03 -6.08 -9.22
N ARG A 13 -24.29 -6.34 -9.61
CA ARG A 13 -24.82 -5.88 -10.91
C ARG A 13 -24.94 -4.36 -11.00
N CYS A 14 -25.44 -3.71 -9.94
CA CYS A 14 -25.63 -2.25 -9.92
C CYS A 14 -24.30 -1.48 -9.99
N ASN A 15 -23.19 -2.08 -9.58
CA ASN A 15 -21.87 -1.44 -9.57
C ASN A 15 -20.87 -2.05 -10.57
N ALA A 16 -21.34 -2.90 -11.50
CA ALA A 16 -20.49 -3.62 -12.45
C ALA A 16 -19.27 -4.30 -11.78
N ALA A 17 -19.52 -5.08 -10.73
CA ALA A 17 -18.48 -5.71 -9.94
C ALA A 17 -17.54 -6.57 -10.81
N ARG A 18 -16.24 -6.46 -10.53
CA ARG A 18 -15.16 -7.17 -11.24
C ARG A 18 -14.92 -8.52 -10.57
N THR A 19 -15.45 -9.59 -11.14
CA THR A 19 -15.44 -10.94 -10.55
C THR A 19 -14.78 -12.00 -11.42
N ASP A 20 -14.24 -11.60 -12.57
CA ASP A 20 -13.71 -12.47 -13.62
C ASP A 20 -12.23 -12.82 -13.44
N LYS A 21 -11.53 -12.14 -12.53
CA LYS A 21 -10.09 -12.34 -12.32
C LYS A 21 -9.81 -13.45 -11.30
N PRO A 22 -8.79 -14.30 -11.54
CA PRO A 22 -8.34 -15.26 -10.55
C PRO A 22 -7.77 -14.54 -9.31
N VAL A 23 -7.96 -15.13 -8.13
CA VAL A 23 -7.38 -14.63 -6.88
C VAL A 23 -5.87 -14.93 -6.88
N PRO A 24 -4.98 -13.92 -6.80
CA PRO A 24 -3.56 -14.16 -6.76
C PRO A 24 -3.13 -14.73 -5.40
N THR A 25 -2.13 -15.61 -5.41
CA THR A 25 -1.39 -16.03 -4.22
C THR A 25 -0.08 -15.24 -4.16
N GLY A 26 0.36 -14.86 -2.96
CA GLY A 26 1.50 -13.99 -2.82
C GLY A 26 2.11 -13.93 -1.42
N TRP A 27 3.26 -13.28 -1.37
CA TRP A 27 3.96 -12.93 -0.14
C TRP A 27 3.84 -11.41 0.11
N CYS A 28 3.69 -11.01 1.37
CA CYS A 28 3.56 -9.62 1.81
C CYS A 28 4.56 -9.36 2.95
N SER A 29 5.31 -8.26 2.86
CA SER A 29 6.35 -7.93 3.84
C SER A 29 5.80 -7.54 5.23
N TRP A 30 4.54 -7.08 5.32
CA TRP A 30 3.99 -6.44 6.52
C TRP A 30 4.03 -7.31 7.77
N TYR A 31 3.55 -8.56 7.69
CA TYR A 31 3.34 -9.41 8.86
C TYR A 31 4.62 -10.02 9.44
N HIS A 32 5.79 -9.61 8.94
CA HIS A 32 7.09 -9.95 9.50
C HIS A 32 7.91 -8.71 9.79
N PHE A 33 8.01 -7.77 8.84
CA PHE A 33 8.86 -6.59 8.96
C PHE A 33 8.14 -5.36 9.50
N PHE A 34 6.81 -5.32 9.43
CA PHE A 34 6.01 -4.10 9.64
C PHE A 34 6.61 -2.93 8.84
N ASN A 35 6.71 -1.75 9.46
CA ASN A 35 7.31 -0.54 8.89
C ASN A 35 8.85 -0.54 8.85
N HIS A 36 9.50 -1.63 9.27
CA HIS A 36 10.96 -1.78 9.29
C HIS A 36 11.50 -2.56 8.10
N VAL A 37 10.67 -2.82 7.07
CA VAL A 37 11.12 -3.43 5.82
C VAL A 37 12.25 -2.59 5.18
N SER A 38 13.18 -3.30 4.54
CA SER A 38 14.28 -2.71 3.77
C SER A 38 14.38 -3.40 2.40
N GLU A 39 15.03 -2.74 1.45
CA GLU A 39 15.29 -3.30 0.14
C GLU A 39 16.10 -4.60 0.23
N ALA A 40 17.15 -4.63 1.05
CA ALA A 40 17.95 -5.83 1.28
C ALA A 40 17.12 -7.01 1.80
N ALA A 41 16.15 -6.73 2.68
CA ALA A 41 15.22 -7.76 3.18
C ALA A 41 14.29 -8.26 2.06
N MET A 42 13.80 -7.36 1.20
CA MET A 42 13.00 -7.73 0.03
C MET A 42 13.78 -8.61 -0.94
N ILE A 43 15.01 -8.24 -1.30
CA ILE A 43 15.88 -9.01 -2.20
C ILE A 43 16.19 -10.40 -1.63
N THR A 44 16.50 -10.48 -0.34
CA THR A 44 16.78 -11.75 0.33
C THR A 44 15.56 -12.68 0.33
N ASN A 45 14.37 -12.15 0.66
CA ASN A 45 13.13 -12.94 0.63
C ASN A 45 12.75 -13.34 -0.80
N LEU A 46 12.94 -12.45 -1.76
CA LEU A 46 12.72 -12.74 -3.18
C LEU A 46 13.61 -13.90 -3.67
N ALA A 47 14.88 -13.94 -3.25
CA ALA A 47 15.78 -15.05 -3.58
C ALA A 47 15.29 -16.37 -2.97
N TYR A 48 14.86 -16.37 -1.70
CA TYR A 48 14.30 -17.56 -1.03
C TYR A 48 13.00 -18.03 -1.69
N LEU A 49 12.08 -17.12 -1.99
CA LEU A 49 10.84 -17.45 -2.71
C LEU A 49 11.15 -18.10 -4.06
N HIS A 50 12.15 -17.58 -4.78
CA HIS A 50 12.57 -18.15 -6.05
C HIS A 50 13.17 -19.55 -5.92
N SER A 51 13.98 -19.83 -4.89
CA SER A 51 14.52 -21.18 -4.64
C SER A 51 13.42 -22.16 -4.24
N GLU A 52 12.44 -21.73 -3.45
CA GLU A 52 11.34 -22.54 -2.95
C GLU A 52 10.09 -22.53 -3.85
N ARG A 53 10.17 -22.00 -5.07
CA ARG A 53 9.01 -21.77 -5.96
C ARG A 53 8.14 -23.00 -6.25
N LYS A 54 8.69 -24.22 -6.06
CA LYS A 54 7.94 -25.48 -6.19
C LYS A 54 7.03 -25.73 -4.99
N ALA A 55 7.50 -25.42 -3.79
CA ALA A 55 6.74 -25.56 -2.54
C ALA A 55 5.85 -24.34 -2.27
N LEU A 56 6.30 -23.15 -2.68
CA LEU A 56 5.62 -21.87 -2.52
C LEU A 56 5.31 -21.26 -3.89
N PRO A 57 4.26 -21.73 -4.60
CA PRO A 57 3.91 -21.27 -5.95
C PRO A 57 3.20 -19.91 -5.93
N PHE A 58 3.82 -18.92 -5.29
CA PHE A 58 3.33 -17.54 -5.23
C PHE A 58 3.54 -16.83 -6.56
N LYS A 59 2.60 -15.95 -6.91
CA LYS A 59 2.66 -15.12 -8.12
C LYS A 59 2.96 -13.66 -7.80
N LEU A 60 2.55 -13.19 -6.64
CA LEU A 60 2.70 -11.80 -6.19
C LEU A 60 3.79 -11.71 -5.10
N VAL A 61 4.66 -10.71 -5.21
CA VAL A 61 5.55 -10.27 -4.13
C VAL A 61 5.22 -8.82 -3.85
N GLN A 62 4.70 -8.54 -2.65
CA GLN A 62 4.23 -7.21 -2.27
C GLN A 62 5.17 -6.55 -1.27
N LEU A 63 5.64 -5.35 -1.63
CA LEU A 63 6.22 -4.39 -0.71
C LEU A 63 5.08 -3.64 0.01
N ASP A 64 4.99 -3.83 1.31
CA ASP A 64 4.03 -3.12 2.17
C ASP A 64 4.60 -1.81 2.75
N ASP A 65 3.87 -1.16 3.66
CA ASP A 65 4.26 0.10 4.32
C ASP A 65 5.68 0.06 4.92
N GLY A 66 6.47 1.11 4.69
CA GLY A 66 7.81 1.28 5.26
C GLY A 66 8.90 1.70 4.27
N TYR A 67 8.57 1.86 2.98
CA TYR A 67 9.50 2.30 1.92
C TYR A 67 9.57 3.81 1.76
N GLN A 68 8.43 4.47 1.95
CA GLN A 68 8.24 5.90 1.80
C GLN A 68 8.80 6.66 3.01
N THR A 69 9.10 7.94 2.83
CA THR A 69 9.51 8.85 3.91
C THR A 69 8.32 9.22 4.82
N ALA A 70 7.15 9.47 4.23
CA ALA A 70 5.90 9.78 4.90
C ALA A 70 4.70 9.35 4.04
N TRP A 71 3.53 9.16 4.66
CA TRP A 71 2.29 8.97 3.89
C TRP A 71 1.96 10.27 3.15
N GLY A 72 1.63 10.15 1.86
CA GLY A 72 1.51 11.29 0.94
C GLY A 72 2.75 11.53 0.09
N ASP A 73 3.94 11.13 0.57
CA ASP A 73 5.22 11.30 -0.14
C ASP A 73 5.64 10.00 -0.84
N TRP A 74 4.74 9.45 -1.67
CA TRP A 74 4.86 8.08 -2.21
C TRP A 74 6.02 7.87 -3.18
N SER A 75 6.53 8.93 -3.80
CA SER A 75 7.70 8.89 -4.68
C SER A 75 9.02 9.16 -3.97
N LEU A 76 8.99 9.46 -2.66
CA LEU A 76 10.18 9.73 -1.86
C LEU A 76 10.49 8.53 -0.98
N LEU A 77 11.59 7.87 -1.28
CA LEU A 77 12.05 6.69 -0.55
C LEU A 77 12.93 7.08 0.63
N ASN A 78 12.85 6.30 1.70
CA ASN A 78 13.75 6.45 2.85
C ASN A 78 15.08 5.70 2.64
N GLU A 79 16.05 5.93 3.53
CA GLU A 79 17.41 5.40 3.44
C GLU A 79 17.52 3.86 3.37
N ARG A 80 16.48 3.11 3.77
CA ARG A 80 16.47 1.63 3.67
C ARG A 80 16.18 1.13 2.26
N PHE A 81 15.83 2.04 1.35
CA PHE A 81 15.57 1.82 -0.07
C PHE A 81 16.46 2.77 -0.88
N PRO A 82 17.77 2.45 -0.99
CA PRO A 82 18.74 3.30 -1.67
C PRO A 82 18.55 3.32 -3.20
N ASP A 83 17.99 2.27 -3.79
CA ASP A 83 17.60 2.22 -5.20
C ASP A 83 16.12 2.61 -5.40
N THR A 84 15.65 2.61 -6.65
CA THR A 84 14.28 3.04 -6.99
C THR A 84 13.26 1.91 -6.87
N LEU A 85 11.96 2.26 -6.80
CA LEU A 85 10.89 1.25 -6.84
C LEU A 85 10.88 0.49 -8.18
N GLU A 86 11.30 1.13 -9.28
CA GLU A 86 11.46 0.48 -10.58
C GLU A 86 12.55 -0.59 -10.55
N PHE A 87 13.67 -0.33 -9.85
CA PHE A 87 14.72 -1.34 -9.65
C PHE A 87 14.15 -2.57 -8.93
N LEU A 88 13.51 -2.36 -7.78
CA LEU A 88 12.97 -3.46 -6.98
C LEU A 88 11.87 -4.23 -7.73
N ALA A 89 10.99 -3.53 -8.45
CA ALA A 89 9.98 -4.15 -9.31
C ALA A 89 10.63 -4.95 -10.45
N GLY A 90 11.73 -4.45 -11.03
CA GLY A 90 12.53 -5.14 -12.03
C GLY A 90 13.12 -6.45 -11.53
N GLU A 91 13.69 -6.45 -10.32
CA GLU A 91 14.22 -7.66 -9.68
C GLU A 91 13.15 -8.75 -9.49
N MET A 92 11.95 -8.34 -9.06
CA MET A 92 10.81 -9.25 -8.91
C MET A 92 10.34 -9.81 -10.26
N ALA A 93 10.18 -8.93 -11.25
CA ALA A 93 9.72 -9.30 -12.59
C ALA A 93 10.71 -10.23 -13.31
N ALA A 94 12.02 -9.98 -13.17
CA ALA A 94 13.08 -10.81 -13.72
C ALA A 94 13.04 -12.26 -13.19
N LYS A 95 12.50 -12.48 -11.98
CA LYS A 95 12.31 -13.80 -11.38
C LYS A 95 10.92 -14.41 -11.64
N GLY A 96 10.09 -13.75 -12.45
CA GLY A 96 8.77 -14.22 -12.86
C GLY A 96 7.63 -13.88 -11.89
N TYR A 97 7.86 -12.97 -10.93
CA TYR A 97 6.83 -12.51 -10.01
C TYR A 97 6.14 -11.24 -10.52
N THR A 98 4.89 -11.05 -10.11
CA THR A 98 4.17 -9.78 -10.22
C THR A 98 4.57 -8.88 -9.04
N PRO A 99 5.12 -7.68 -9.27
CA PRO A 99 5.40 -6.72 -8.21
C PRO A 99 4.09 -6.13 -7.64
N GLY A 100 3.99 -6.06 -6.32
CA GLY A 100 2.90 -5.37 -5.61
C GLY A 100 3.45 -4.23 -4.74
N LEU A 101 2.69 -3.15 -4.62
CA LEU A 101 3.03 -1.99 -3.80
C LEU A 101 1.83 -1.56 -2.96
N TRP A 102 2.04 -1.36 -1.68
CA TRP A 102 1.05 -0.80 -0.77
C TRP A 102 1.05 0.75 -0.82
N MET A 103 -0.13 1.35 -0.75
CA MET A 103 -0.32 2.81 -0.65
C MET A 103 -1.59 3.13 0.13
N ALA A 104 -1.60 4.28 0.81
CA ALA A 104 -2.81 4.90 1.38
C ALA A 104 -3.12 6.22 0.65
N PRO A 105 -3.65 6.17 -0.59
CA PRO A 105 -3.62 7.31 -1.52
C PRO A 105 -4.43 8.54 -1.08
N PHE A 106 -5.38 8.37 -0.16
CA PHE A 106 -6.21 9.46 0.38
C PHE A 106 -5.83 9.86 1.81
N ALA A 107 -4.65 9.44 2.27
CA ALA A 107 -4.13 9.78 3.58
C ALA A 107 -2.74 10.42 3.45
N ALA A 108 -2.50 11.50 4.20
CA ALA A 108 -1.22 12.18 4.26
C ALA A 108 -0.78 12.40 5.71
N ASP A 109 0.50 12.17 6.00
CA ASP A 109 1.09 12.56 7.28
C ASP A 109 1.06 14.09 7.40
N LYS A 110 0.75 14.63 8.56
CA LYS A 110 0.76 16.09 8.80
C LYS A 110 2.12 16.75 8.54
N HIS A 111 3.19 15.96 8.52
CA HIS A 111 4.56 16.41 8.29
C HIS A 111 5.08 16.08 6.88
N SER A 112 4.28 15.47 6.01
CA SER A 112 4.67 15.16 4.63
C SER A 112 4.94 16.42 3.81
N GLN A 113 5.72 16.28 2.73
CA GLN A 113 5.91 17.36 1.77
C GLN A 113 4.56 17.77 1.15
N LEU A 114 3.74 16.78 0.78
CA LEU A 114 2.39 17.01 0.25
C LEU A 114 1.54 17.90 1.17
N ALA A 115 1.49 17.63 2.48
CA ALA A 115 0.68 18.43 3.40
C ALA A 115 1.20 19.86 3.58
N ARG A 116 2.51 20.09 3.44
CA ARG A 116 3.11 21.44 3.52
C ARG A 116 2.93 22.23 2.23
N GLU A 117 3.10 21.59 1.09
CA GLU A 117 3.07 22.22 -0.23
C GLU A 117 1.65 22.40 -0.76
N HIS A 118 0.73 21.51 -0.38
CA HIS A 118 -0.67 21.51 -0.79
C HIS A 118 -1.64 21.45 0.40
N PRO A 119 -1.62 22.46 1.31
CA PRO A 119 -2.53 22.50 2.46
C PRO A 119 -4.01 22.67 2.08
N ASP A 120 -4.28 23.04 0.83
CA ASP A 120 -5.60 23.13 0.21
C ASP A 120 -6.16 21.77 -0.24
N TRP A 121 -5.29 20.77 -0.44
CA TRP A 121 -5.72 19.39 -0.73
C TRP A 121 -6.21 18.66 0.52
N ILE A 122 -5.96 19.18 1.71
CA ILE A 122 -6.38 18.54 2.96
C ILE A 122 -7.88 18.77 3.20
N LEU A 123 -8.66 17.70 3.28
CA LEU A 123 -10.08 17.75 3.64
C LEU A 123 -10.27 18.37 5.03
N ARG A 124 -11.18 19.34 5.13
CA ARG A 124 -11.49 20.07 6.36
C ARG A 124 -12.89 19.76 6.86
N LYS A 125 -13.10 19.88 8.17
CA LYS A 125 -14.42 19.65 8.81
C LYS A 125 -15.52 20.60 8.32
N SER A 126 -15.15 21.73 7.73
CA SER A 126 -16.06 22.70 7.11
C SER A 126 -15.30 23.63 6.17
N GLU A 127 -16.01 24.38 5.32
CA GLU A 127 -15.44 25.38 4.42
C GLU A 127 -14.99 26.69 5.13
N ARG A 128 -15.27 26.84 6.44
CA ARG A 128 -14.86 28.03 7.18
C ARG A 128 -13.33 28.15 7.22
N ALA A 129 -12.83 29.37 7.05
CA ALA A 129 -11.41 29.67 7.22
C ALA A 129 -10.92 29.18 8.60
N GLY A 130 -9.82 28.43 8.61
CA GLY A 130 -9.23 27.87 9.84
C GLY A 130 -9.89 26.58 10.34
N ALA A 131 -10.84 25.99 9.61
CA ALA A 131 -11.41 24.70 9.98
C ALA A 131 -10.33 23.61 10.10
N ALA A 132 -10.43 22.83 11.19
CA ALA A 132 -9.49 21.75 11.47
C ALA A 132 -9.54 20.66 10.38
N PRO A 133 -8.38 20.04 10.05
CA PRO A 133 -8.33 18.89 9.16
C PRO A 133 -9.17 17.71 9.64
N VAL A 134 -9.69 16.93 8.69
CA VAL A 134 -10.31 15.63 8.95
C VAL A 134 -9.21 14.59 9.19
N ASN A 135 -9.46 13.70 10.15
CA ASN A 135 -8.55 12.65 10.55
C ASN A 135 -8.86 11.36 9.75
N SER A 136 -7.86 10.81 9.07
CA SER A 136 -7.97 9.56 8.29
C SER A 136 -7.54 8.30 9.05
N GLY A 137 -7.04 8.44 10.28
CA GLY A 137 -6.71 7.34 11.16
C GLY A 137 -5.55 7.63 12.11
N TYR A 138 -5.29 6.65 12.97
CA TYR A 138 -4.13 6.61 13.85
C TYR A 138 -3.38 5.30 13.62
N THR A 139 -2.07 5.36 13.37
CA THR A 139 -1.22 4.16 13.39
C THR A 139 -0.29 4.20 14.59
N HIS A 140 0.03 3.02 15.12
CA HIS A 140 0.95 2.89 16.25
C HIS A 140 2.41 3.05 15.78
N PRO A 141 3.26 3.80 16.50
CA PRO A 141 2.97 4.61 17.69
C PRO A 141 2.63 6.08 17.36
N GLY A 142 1.35 6.44 17.44
CA GLY A 142 0.90 7.84 17.54
C GLY A 142 0.96 8.69 16.27
N LYS A 143 1.08 8.10 15.07
CA LYS A 143 1.03 8.90 13.83
C LYS A 143 -0.39 9.35 13.52
N TRP A 144 -0.52 10.61 13.14
CA TRP A 144 -1.79 11.25 12.81
C TRP A 144 -1.81 11.60 11.33
N PHE A 145 -2.84 11.16 10.63
CA PHE A 145 -2.98 11.37 9.19
C PHE A 145 -4.19 12.26 8.87
N HIS A 146 -3.98 13.13 7.90
CA HIS A 146 -5.00 13.93 7.26
C HIS A 146 -5.72 13.13 6.19
N CYS A 147 -7.03 13.34 6.04
CA CYS A 147 -7.72 12.99 4.80
C CYS A 147 -7.33 13.99 3.71
N LEU A 148 -7.04 13.48 2.52
CA LEU A 148 -7.03 14.26 1.28
C LEU A 148 -8.46 14.35 0.73
#